data_AF-A0A258BYM7-F1
#
_entry.id   AF-A0A258BYM7-F1
#
_cell.length_a   1.000
_cell.length_b   1.000
_cell.length_c   1.000
_cell.angle_alpha   90.00
_cell.angle_beta   90.00
_cell.angle_gamma   90.00
#
_symmetry.space_group_name_H-M   'P 1'
#
loop_
_entity.id
_entity.type
_entity.pdbx_description
1 polymer ?
#
loop_
_entity_poly.entity_id
_entity_poly.type
_entity_poly.pdbx_seq_one_letter_code
_entity_poly.pdbx_strand_id
1 'polypeptide(L)' 'MVIDTHCHASSRWYEPVDTLLFNMDRCGVDQAVLVQMLGSTDNREMAGARRAHPDRFVFVGAIDPGGSDPFRAVAAA' A
#
# COMPACT_ATOMS: atom_id res chain seq x y z
N MET A 1 -3.67 -15.31 -13.39
CA MET A 1 -3.26 -14.42 -12.29
C MET A 1 -3.19 -13.00 -12.83
N VAL A 2 -4.01 -12.10 -12.29
CA VAL A 2 -4.05 -10.67 -12.62
C VAL A 2 -3.46 -9.90 -11.45
N ILE A 3 -2.45 -9.08 -11.73
CA ILE A 3 -1.80 -8.22 -10.73
C ILE A 3 -2.03 -6.77 -11.14
N ASP A 4 -2.64 -6.00 -10.26
CA ASP A 4 -2.65 -4.55 -10.37
C ASP A 4 -1.30 -4.01 -9.87
N THR A 5 -0.44 -3.60 -10.79
CA THR A 5 0.92 -3.18 -10.46
C THR A 5 1.02 -1.75 -9.93
N HIS A 6 -0.07 -0.99 -9.91
CA HIS A 6 -0.05 0.39 -9.44
C HIS A 6 -1.45 0.87 -9.04
N CYS A 7 -1.72 0.89 -7.74
CA CYS A 7 -2.93 1.50 -7.21
C CYS A 7 -2.67 2.25 -5.90
N HIS A 8 -3.66 3.05 -5.51
CA HIS A 8 -3.63 3.81 -4.27
C HIS A 8 -4.84 3.47 -3.41
N ALA A 9 -4.60 3.33 -2.11
CA ALA A 9 -5.65 3.22 -1.09
C ALA A 9 -5.18 3.99 0.14
N SER A 10 -6.07 4.79 0.73
CA SER A 10 -5.79 5.53 1.96
C SER A 10 -7.08 6.13 2.50
N SER A 11 -7.24 6.10 3.83
CA SER A 11 -8.29 6.80 4.56
C SER A 11 -8.29 8.33 4.44
N ARG A 12 -7.29 8.94 3.78
CA ARG A 12 -7.15 10.41 3.68
C ARG A 12 -7.55 10.99 2.32
N TRP A 13 -7.01 10.48 1.21
CA TRP A 13 -7.24 11.02 -0.15
C TRP A 13 -7.94 10.04 -1.10
N TYR A 14 -8.06 8.77 -0.70
CA TYR A 14 -8.66 7.72 -1.52
C TYR A 14 -9.74 6.99 -0.72
N GLU A 15 -10.24 5.89 -1.26
CA GLU A 15 -11.00 4.93 -0.47
C GLU A 15 -10.04 4.07 0.36
N PRO A 16 -10.49 3.57 1.53
CA PRO A 16 -9.71 2.66 2.35
C PRO A 16 -9.45 1.33 1.64
N VAL A 17 -8.47 0.57 2.13
CA VAL A 17 -8.05 -0.70 1.52
C VAL A 17 -9.20 -1.73 1.39
N ASP A 18 -10.16 -1.70 2.30
CA ASP A 18 -11.31 -2.62 2.28
C ASP A 18 -12.16 -2.45 1.01
N THR A 19 -12.32 -1.22 0.52
CA THR A 19 -13.03 -0.97 -0.74
C THR A 19 -12.25 -1.48 -1.94
N LEU A 20 -10.92 -1.35 -1.92
CA LEU A 20 -10.06 -1.94 -2.95
C LEU A 20 -10.19 -3.47 -2.96
N LEU A 21 -10.12 -4.14 -1.82
CA LEU A 21 -10.32 -5.59 -1.70
C LEU A 21 -11.66 -6.05 -2.29
N PHE A 22 -12.73 -5.35 -1.91
CA PHE A 22 -14.07 -5.61 -2.41
C PHE A 22 -14.15 -5.55 -3.95
N ASN A 23 -13.45 -4.60 -4.56
CA ASN A 23 -13.38 -4.44 -6.02
C ASN A 23 -12.46 -5.48 -6.67
N MET A 24 -11.32 -5.80 -6.05
CA MET A 24 -10.42 -6.85 -6.53
C MET A 24 -11.14 -8.19 -6.67
N ASP A 25 -11.94 -8.58 -5.68
CA ASP A 25 -12.70 -9.82 -5.70
C ASP A 25 -13.75 -9.86 -6.84
N ARG A 26 -14.34 -8.70 -7.20
CA ARG A 26 -15.33 -8.59 -8.29
C ARG A 26 -14.71 -8.53 -9.67
N CYS A 27 -13.55 -7.90 -9.76
CA CYS A 27 -12.83 -7.72 -11.02
C CYS A 27 -11.86 -8.87 -11.33
N GLY A 28 -11.71 -9.84 -10.41
CA GLY A 28 -10.78 -10.96 -10.58
C GLY A 28 -9.31 -10.54 -10.50
N VAL A 29 -8.99 -9.54 -9.66
CA VAL A 29 -7.61 -9.13 -9.38
C VAL A 29 -7.08 -9.93 -8.19
N ASP A 30 -6.05 -10.73 -8.43
CA ASP A 30 -5.48 -11.63 -7.43
C ASP A 30 -4.62 -10.86 -6.42
N GLN A 31 -3.77 -9.95 -6.91
CA GLN A 31 -2.83 -9.17 -6.08
C GLN A 31 -2.74 -7.72 -6.53
N ALA A 32 -2.36 -6.83 -5.61
CA ALA A 32 -2.14 -5.42 -5.91
C ALA A 32 -0.90 -4.84 -5.24
N VAL A 33 -0.27 -3.88 -5.92
CA VAL A 33 0.85 -3.09 -5.41
C VAL A 33 0.34 -1.73 -4.97
N LEU A 34 0.27 -1.52 -3.66
CA LEU A 34 -0.10 -0.24 -3.06
C LEU A 34 1.05 0.75 -3.19
N VAL A 35 0.86 1.86 -3.87
CA VAL A 35 1.87 2.90 -4.03
C VAL A 35 1.56 4.07 -3.09
N GLN A 36 2.58 4.51 -2.35
CA GLN A 36 2.42 5.64 -1.43
C GLN A 36 1.92 6.89 -2.15
N MET A 37 1.05 7.61 -1.45
CA MET A 37 0.50 8.89 -1.87
C MET A 37 1.58 9.98 -1.90
N LEU A 38 1.53 10.82 -2.93
CA LEU A 38 2.45 11.94 -3.07
C LEU A 38 2.44 12.84 -1.83
N GLY A 39 3.63 13.16 -1.33
CA GLY A 39 3.82 14.06 -0.18
C GLY A 39 3.63 13.40 1.20
N SER A 40 3.32 12.10 1.26
CA SER A 40 3.33 11.33 2.51
C SER A 40 4.53 10.41 2.58
N THR A 41 5.18 10.34 3.74
CA THR A 41 6.19 9.32 4.09
C THR A 41 5.72 8.39 5.21
N ASP A 42 4.47 8.53 5.64
CA ASP A 42 3.83 7.65 6.62
C ASP A 42 3.30 6.39 5.94
N ASN A 43 4.06 5.30 6.04
CA ASN A 43 3.75 4.02 5.39
C ASN A 43 2.89 3.07 6.24
N ARG A 44 2.43 3.50 7.44
CA ARG A 44 1.77 2.60 8.42
C ARG A 44 0.49 1.96 7.89
N GLU A 45 -0.31 2.69 7.12
CA GLU A 45 -1.57 2.19 6.57
C GLU A 45 -1.33 1.08 5.54
N MET A 46 -0.41 1.29 4.58
CA MET A 46 -0.05 0.27 3.59
C MET A 46 0.59 -0.97 4.22
N ALA A 47 1.43 -0.78 5.23
CA ALA A 47 2.02 -1.90 5.93
C ALA A 47 0.99 -2.66 6.78
N GLY A 48 0.01 -1.95 7.34
CA GLY A 48 -1.18 -2.54 7.96
C GLY A 48 -1.95 -3.42 6.97
N ALA A 49 -2.23 -2.89 5.77
CA ALA A 49 -2.89 -3.63 4.70
C ALA A 49 -2.13 -4.90 4.30
N ARG A 50 -0.80 -4.80 4.09
CA ARG A 50 0.05 -5.97 3.81
C ARG A 50 0.02 -6.99 4.96
N ARG A 51 0.06 -6.56 6.22
CA ARG A 51 -0.01 -7.49 7.37
C ARG A 51 -1.36 -8.21 7.44
N ALA A 52 -2.45 -7.50 7.16
CA ALA A 52 -3.79 -8.05 7.21
C ALA A 52 -4.06 -9.02 6.03
N HIS A 53 -3.48 -8.74 4.85
CA HIS A 53 -3.67 -9.53 3.63
C HIS A 53 -2.34 -9.77 2.89
N PRO A 54 -1.42 -10.57 3.46
CA PRO A 54 -0.06 -10.74 2.95
C PRO A 54 0.01 -11.47 1.61
N ASP A 55 -1.04 -12.20 1.25
CA ASP A 55 -1.23 -12.87 -0.04
C ASP A 55 -1.79 -11.93 -1.11
N ARG A 56 -2.49 -10.87 -0.71
CA ARG A 56 -3.16 -9.92 -1.62
C ARG A 56 -2.33 -8.67 -1.90
N PHE A 57 -1.54 -8.20 -0.92
CA PHE A 57 -0.88 -6.90 -1.02
C PHE A 57 0.64 -6.94 -0.82
N VAL A 58 1.30 -6.15 -1.66
CA VAL A 58 2.63 -5.59 -1.40
C VAL A 58 2.55 -4.07 -1.53
N PHE A 59 3.56 -3.34 -1.08
CA PHE A 59 3.55 -1.88 -1.19
C PHE A 59 4.90 -1.28 -1.57
N VAL A 60 4.83 -0.13 -2.23
CA VAL A 60 5.95 0.77 -2.51
C VAL A 60 5.82 1.96 -1.56
N GLY A 61 6.64 1.96 -0.51
CA GLY A 61 6.67 3.04 0.48
C GLY A 61 7.41 4.27 -0.06
N ALA A 62 7.07 5.45 0.47
CA ALA A 62 7.88 6.64 0.28
C ALA A 62 8.77 6.87 1.51
N ILE A 63 9.88 7.54 1.27
CA ILE A 63 10.87 7.87 2.29
C ILE A 63 11.09 9.37 2.34
N ASP A 64 11.46 9.87 3.52
CA ASP A 64 12.07 11.18 3.65
C ASP A 64 13.59 11.03 3.42
N PRO A 65 14.15 11.54 2.31
CA PRO A 65 15.57 11.41 2.02
C PRO A 65 16.47 12.19 3.00
N GLY A 66 15.91 13.18 3.74
CA GLY A 66 16.62 13.90 4.79
C GLY A 66 16.54 13.22 6.16
N GLY A 67 15.79 12.13 6.29
CA GLY A 67 15.62 11.38 7.54
C GLY A 67 16.90 10.65 7.97
N SER A 68 17.00 10.35 9.27
CA SER A 68 18.19 9.70 9.85
C SER A 68 18.40 8.25 9.38
N ASP A 69 17.32 7.54 9.02
CA ASP A 69 17.37 6.19 8.45
C ASP A 69 16.14 5.96 7.52
N PRO A 70 16.21 6.44 6.27
CA PRO A 70 15.10 6.37 5.32
C PRO A 70 14.70 4.92 4.96
N PHE A 71 15.67 3.99 4.95
CA PHE A 71 15.40 2.59 4.65
C PHE A 71 14.58 1.93 5.76
N ARG A 72 14.97 2.13 7.03
CA ARG A 72 14.26 1.55 8.16
C ARG A 72 12.83 2.05 8.27
N ALA A 73 12.54 3.28 7.84
CA ALA A 73 11.18 3.83 7.79
C ALA A 73 10.22 3.03 6.90
N VAL A 74 10.73 2.27 5.92
CA VAL A 74 9.93 1.36 5.08
C VAL A 74 10.06 -0.08 5.57
N ALA A 75 11.28 -0.53 5.92
CA ALA A 75 11.53 -1.91 6.31
C ALA A 75 10.87 -2.32 7.64
N ALA A 76 10.68 -1.37 8.56
CA ALA A 76 10.04 -1.59 9.85
C ALA A 76 8.51 -1.34 9.82
N ALA A 77 7.97 -0.91 8.68
CA ALA A 77 6.58 -0.50 8.55
C ALA A 77 5.62 -1.68 8.70
#